data_AF-A0A9D6KBA9-F1
#
_entry.id   AF-A0A9D6KBA9-F1
#
_cell.length_a   1.000
_cell.length_b   1.000
_cell.length_c   1.000
_cell.angle_alpha   90.00
_cell.angle_beta   90.00
_cell.angle_gamma   90.00
#
_symmetry.space_group_name_H-M   'P 1'
#
loop_
_entity.id
_entity.type
_entity.pdbx_description
1 polymer ?
#
loop_
_entity_poly.entity_id
_entity_poly.type
_entity_poly.pdbx_seq_one_letter_code
_entity_poly.pdbx_strand_id
1 'polypeptide(L)'
;MDNSGNAYVTGYTSSTDGTFPVTAGPDITHNGNSDAFVAKISNAAPLPPPAANTPPSTPALFFPADGQTGLGTTIIFRWSQATDPDGDRITYDRCLRAGNTNFTTTDCVPVGDSTALINRAFLYAGFGLIGIVLSGWGAIVRRRKIVVVIALLMITGMALVFCSGRSRRGGPTVSNEVRSTVSGLRSG
;
A
#
# COMPACT_ATOMS: atom_id res chain seq x y z
N MET A 1 -20.65 -29.48 -19.12
CA MET A 1 -20.65 -28.16 -19.80
C MET A 1 -21.31 -27.16 -18.87
N ASP A 2 -20.82 -25.92 -18.80
CA ASP A 2 -21.43 -24.88 -17.94
C ASP A 2 -22.63 -24.20 -18.63
N ASN A 3 -23.34 -23.34 -17.89
CA ASN A 3 -24.48 -22.57 -18.40
C ASN A 3 -24.11 -21.59 -19.54
N SER A 4 -22.82 -21.38 -19.81
CA SER A 4 -22.32 -20.56 -20.92
C SER A 4 -21.85 -21.41 -22.12
N GLY A 5 -22.08 -22.73 -22.10
CA GLY A 5 -21.72 -23.64 -23.19
C GLY A 5 -20.24 -24.02 -23.24
N ASN A 6 -19.46 -23.76 -22.18
CA ASN A 6 -18.06 -24.18 -22.14
C ASN A 6 -17.92 -25.64 -21.69
N ALA A 7 -16.97 -26.36 -22.28
CA ALA A 7 -16.53 -27.66 -21.82
C ALA A 7 -15.23 -27.53 -21.03
N TYR A 8 -15.04 -28.41 -20.05
CA TYR A 8 -13.84 -28.46 -19.23
C TYR A 8 -13.24 -29.85 -19.34
N VAL A 9 -11.95 -29.91 -19.64
CA VAL A 9 -11.17 -31.15 -19.71
C VAL A 9 -10.16 -31.11 -18.57
N THR A 10 -10.20 -32.13 -17.73
CA THR A 10 -9.26 -32.29 -16.62
C THR A 10 -8.32 -33.44 -16.93
N GLY A 11 -7.07 -33.37 -16.46
CA GLY A 11 -6.14 -34.46 -16.60
C GLY A 11 -4.86 -34.24 -15.82
N TYR A 12 -3.86 -35.06 -16.12
CA TYR A 12 -2.52 -34.94 -15.56
C TYR A 12 -1.50 -34.75 -16.68
N THR A 13 -0.47 -33.96 -16.39
CA THR A 13 0.68 -33.76 -17.28
C THR A 13 1.98 -33.99 -16.51
N SER A 14 2.99 -34.53 -17.19
CA SER A 14 4.37 -34.59 -16.68
C SER A 14 5.30 -33.64 -17.46
N SER A 15 4.72 -32.76 -18.28
CA SER A 15 5.43 -31.74 -19.04
C SER A 15 5.65 -30.48 -18.18
N THR A 16 6.78 -29.82 -18.39
CA THR A 16 7.09 -28.56 -17.70
C THR A 16 6.28 -27.38 -18.25
N ASP A 17 6.19 -26.29 -17.49
CA ASP A 17 5.56 -25.02 -17.90
C ASP A 17 6.19 -24.39 -19.16
N GLY A 18 7.43 -24.78 -19.50
CA GLY A 18 8.08 -24.37 -20.76
C GLY A 18 7.61 -25.12 -22.01
N THR A 19 6.93 -26.26 -21.86
CA THR A 19 6.48 -27.11 -23.00
C THR A 19 4.98 -27.40 -22.98
N PHE A 20 4.34 -27.21 -21.83
CA PHE A 20 2.90 -27.33 -21.66
C PHE A 20 2.25 -25.95 -21.66
N PRO A 21 1.13 -25.72 -22.37
CA PRO A 21 0.48 -24.42 -22.39
C PRO A 21 -0.18 -24.12 -21.04
N VAL A 22 0.37 -23.15 -20.32
CA VAL A 22 -0.16 -22.63 -19.05
C VAL A 22 -0.57 -21.17 -19.25
N THR A 23 -1.79 -20.81 -18.83
CA THR A 23 -2.32 -19.44 -19.00
C THR A 23 -2.73 -18.80 -17.68
N ALA A 24 -3.31 -19.57 -16.76
CA ALA A 24 -3.71 -19.13 -15.42
C ALA A 24 -4.03 -20.36 -14.54
N GLY A 25 -4.07 -20.16 -13.23
CA GLY A 25 -4.46 -21.21 -12.29
C GLY A 25 -3.95 -20.96 -10.88
N PRO A 26 -4.34 -21.82 -9.92
CA PRO A 26 -3.81 -21.78 -8.56
C PRO A 26 -2.32 -22.16 -8.50
N ASP A 27 -1.84 -22.96 -9.45
CA ASP A 27 -0.44 -23.29 -9.67
C ASP A 27 -0.14 -23.17 -11.17
N ILE A 28 0.96 -22.49 -11.50
CA ILE A 28 1.39 -22.22 -12.87
C ILE A 28 2.79 -22.76 -13.15
N THR A 29 3.40 -23.44 -12.19
CA THR A 29 4.77 -23.98 -12.28
C THR A 29 4.75 -25.49 -12.17
N HIS A 30 5.56 -26.19 -12.97
CA HIS A 30 5.58 -27.64 -12.85
C HIS A 30 6.28 -28.09 -11.56
N ASN A 31 5.60 -28.89 -10.72
CA ASN A 31 6.20 -29.44 -9.51
C ASN A 31 5.89 -30.93 -9.28
N GLY A 32 6.78 -31.61 -8.55
CA GLY A 32 6.68 -33.06 -8.34
C GLY A 32 6.88 -33.87 -9.63
N ASN A 33 6.16 -35.00 -9.74
CA ASN A 33 6.26 -35.93 -10.88
C ASN A 33 5.17 -35.69 -11.94
N SER A 34 4.04 -35.09 -11.56
CA SER A 34 2.92 -34.81 -12.45
C SER A 34 1.97 -33.80 -11.82
N ASP A 35 1.47 -32.87 -12.64
CA ASP A 35 0.50 -31.87 -12.23
C ASP A 35 -0.88 -32.12 -12.81
N ALA A 36 -1.89 -31.75 -12.04
CA ALA A 36 -3.25 -31.69 -12.53
C ALA A 36 -3.43 -30.43 -13.40
N PHE A 37 -4.15 -30.57 -14.52
CA PHE A 37 -4.54 -29.44 -15.35
C PHE A 37 -6.06 -29.40 -15.57
N VAL A 38 -6.56 -28.20 -15.85
CA VAL A 38 -7.93 -27.97 -16.33
C VAL A 38 -7.87 -27.10 -17.57
N ALA A 39 -8.31 -27.63 -18.72
CA ALA A 39 -8.45 -26.89 -19.96
C ALA A 39 -9.91 -26.52 -20.19
N LYS A 40 -10.17 -25.24 -20.44
CA LYS A 40 -11.50 -24.74 -20.83
C LYS A 40 -11.59 -24.66 -22.34
N ILE A 41 -12.55 -25.38 -22.92
CA ILE A 41 -12.90 -25.31 -24.35
C ILE A 41 -14.16 -24.47 -24.46
N SER A 42 -14.04 -23.28 -25.03
CA SER A 42 -15.16 -22.37 -25.29
C SER A 42 -15.44 -22.28 -26.78
N ASN A 43 -16.72 -22.24 -27.16
CA ASN A 43 -17.15 -21.90 -28.53
C ASN A 43 -17.18 -20.36 -28.77
N ALA A 44 -16.74 -19.57 -27.79
CA ALA A 44 -16.52 -18.15 -28.00
C ALA A 44 -15.40 -17.95 -29.04
N ALA A 45 -15.46 -16.86 -29.82
CA ALA A 45 -14.32 -16.43 -30.62
C ALA A 45 -13.05 -16.47 -29.73
N PRO A 46 -11.89 -16.92 -30.25
CA PRO A 46 -10.67 -16.94 -29.45
C PRO A 46 -10.55 -15.58 -28.76
N LEU A 47 -10.46 -15.57 -27.43
CA LEU A 47 -10.05 -14.35 -26.76
C LEU A 47 -8.77 -13.90 -27.46
N PRO A 48 -8.60 -12.60 -27.76
CA PRO A 48 -7.27 -12.13 -28.16
C PRO A 48 -6.29 -12.70 -27.12
N PRO A 49 -5.07 -13.10 -27.55
CA PRO A 49 -4.02 -13.47 -26.60
C PRO A 49 -4.02 -12.45 -25.45
N PRO A 50 -3.79 -12.85 -24.18
CA PRO A 50 -3.61 -11.89 -23.11
C PRO A 50 -2.71 -10.78 -23.65
N ALA A 51 -3.17 -9.53 -23.54
CA ALA A 51 -2.41 -8.41 -24.06
C ALA A 51 -0.99 -8.55 -23.52
N ALA A 52 0.01 -8.54 -24.41
CA ALA A 52 1.39 -8.65 -23.99
C ALA A 52 1.69 -7.50 -23.04
N ASN A 53 2.25 -7.82 -21.87
CA ASN A 53 2.57 -6.80 -20.87
C ASN A 53 3.46 -5.72 -21.49
N THR A 54 3.08 -4.47 -21.30
CA THR A 54 3.84 -3.30 -21.73
C THR A 54 4.68 -2.78 -20.56
N PRO A 55 5.91 -2.32 -20.80
CA PRO A 55 6.73 -1.79 -19.72
C PRO A 55 6.14 -0.48 -19.18
N PRO A 56 6.27 -0.21 -17.86
CA PRO A 56 5.92 1.08 -17.29
C PRO A 56 6.69 2.24 -17.94
N SER A 57 6.11 3.44 -17.93
CA SER A 57 6.79 4.65 -18.38
C SER A 57 8.06 4.93 -17.55
N THR A 58 9.11 5.47 -18.15
CA THR A 58 10.32 5.86 -17.41
C THR A 58 10.05 7.04 -16.45
N PRO A 59 10.39 6.95 -15.16
CA PRO A 59 10.30 8.08 -14.24
C PRO A 59 11.34 9.16 -14.55
N ALA A 60 10.96 10.43 -14.41
CA ALA A 60 11.84 11.58 -14.60
C ALA A 60 12.40 12.07 -13.26
N LEU A 61 13.72 12.24 -13.17
CA LEU A 61 14.39 12.75 -11.99
C LEU A 61 14.13 14.26 -11.82
N PHE A 62 13.69 14.67 -10.63
CA PHE A 62 13.55 16.07 -10.25
C PHE A 62 14.70 16.55 -9.36
N PHE A 63 15.20 15.68 -8.48
CA PHE A 63 16.30 16.00 -7.57
C PHE A 63 16.96 14.72 -6.99
N PRO A 64 18.28 14.73 -6.72
CA PRO A 64 19.25 15.73 -7.14
C PRO A 64 19.39 15.77 -8.67
N ALA A 65 19.93 16.86 -9.22
CA ALA A 65 20.26 16.88 -10.64
C ALA A 65 21.43 15.93 -10.92
N ASP A 66 21.51 15.42 -12.16
CA ASP A 66 22.64 14.59 -12.57
C ASP A 66 23.95 15.38 -12.42
N GLY A 67 24.96 14.73 -11.83
CA GLY A 67 26.25 15.35 -11.50
C GLY A 67 26.23 16.43 -10.40
N GLN A 68 25.12 16.63 -9.69
CA GLN A 68 25.04 17.64 -8.63
C GLN A 68 26.01 17.35 -7.47
N THR A 69 26.82 18.33 -7.11
CA THR A 69 27.78 18.27 -5.99
C THR A 69 27.34 19.17 -4.83
N GLY A 70 28.08 19.11 -3.71
CA GLY A 70 27.80 19.94 -2.52
C GLY A 70 26.51 19.55 -1.78
N LEU A 71 26.01 18.34 -2.02
CA LEU A 71 24.88 17.79 -1.29
C LEU A 71 25.33 17.42 0.13
N GLY A 72 24.50 17.73 1.13
CA GLY A 72 24.77 17.33 2.51
C GLY A 72 24.73 15.81 2.69
N THR A 73 24.92 15.35 3.93
CA THR A 73 24.88 13.92 4.27
C THR A 73 23.47 13.31 4.26
N THR A 74 22.44 14.15 4.05
CA THR A 74 21.05 13.75 3.86
C THR A 74 20.52 14.29 2.54
N ILE A 75 20.03 13.39 1.69
CA ILE A 75 19.53 13.68 0.35
C ILE A 75 18.11 13.13 0.25
N ILE A 76 17.19 13.93 -0.28
CA ILE A 76 15.83 13.50 -0.60
C ILE A 76 15.74 13.37 -2.11
N PHE A 77 15.77 12.14 -2.62
CA PHE A 77 15.53 11.87 -4.03
C PHE A 77 14.07 12.14 -4.38
N ARG A 78 13.83 12.79 -5.52
CA ARG A 78 12.49 13.17 -6.00
C ARG A 78 12.40 12.87 -7.48
N TRP A 79 11.37 12.15 -7.90
CA TRP A 79 11.14 11.81 -9.31
C TRP A 79 9.66 11.71 -9.63
N SER A 80 9.31 11.73 -10.92
CA SER A 80 7.93 11.56 -11.35
C SER A 80 7.45 10.12 -11.18
N GLN A 81 6.21 9.93 -10.76
CA GLN A 81 5.58 8.62 -10.75
C GLN A 81 5.44 8.09 -12.19
N ALA A 82 5.88 6.86 -12.42
CA ALA A 82 5.64 6.11 -13.65
C ALA A 82 4.17 5.64 -13.74
N THR A 83 3.70 5.45 -14.96
CA THR A 83 2.39 4.87 -15.28
C THR A 83 2.57 3.60 -16.10
N ASP A 84 1.73 2.62 -15.84
CA ASP A 84 1.72 1.35 -16.56
C ASP A 84 0.45 1.27 -17.43
N PRO A 85 0.56 1.07 -18.75
CA PRO A 85 -0.60 1.00 -19.64
C PRO A 85 -1.55 -0.17 -19.36
N ASP A 86 -1.04 -1.26 -18.77
CA ASP A 86 -1.81 -2.44 -18.41
C ASP A 86 -2.43 -2.33 -17.00
N GLY A 87 -2.03 -1.30 -16.25
CA GLY A 87 -2.52 -1.03 -14.90
C GLY A 87 -1.80 -1.84 -13.83
N ASP A 88 -0.64 -2.41 -14.16
CA ASP A 88 0.17 -3.16 -13.21
C ASP A 88 0.68 -2.29 -12.06
N ARG A 89 0.92 -2.94 -10.92
CA ARG A 89 1.48 -2.26 -9.76
C ARG A 89 2.96 -1.93 -10.01
N ILE A 90 3.29 -0.65 -9.92
CA ILE A 90 4.66 -0.17 -10.07
C ILE A 90 5.36 -0.12 -8.70
N THR A 91 6.60 -0.60 -8.66
CA THR A 91 7.53 -0.45 -7.54
C THR A 91 8.81 0.24 -8.01
N TYR A 92 9.53 0.89 -7.08
CA TYR A 92 10.82 1.50 -7.38
C TYR A 92 11.90 0.91 -6.49
N ASP A 93 13.10 0.75 -7.04
CA ASP A 93 14.31 0.54 -6.27
C ASP A 93 15.19 1.80 -6.36
N ARG A 94 15.92 2.09 -5.29
CA ARG A 94 16.90 3.16 -5.24
C ARG A 94 18.27 2.59 -4.95
N CYS A 95 19.24 2.85 -5.83
CA CYS A 95 20.60 2.34 -5.71
C CYS A 95 21.57 3.44 -5.25
N LEU A 96 22.49 3.10 -4.35
CA LEU A 96 23.50 4.01 -3.83
C LEU A 96 24.87 3.34 -3.82
N ARG A 97 25.88 4.03 -4.35
CA ARG A 97 27.25 3.53 -4.40
C ARG A 97 28.24 4.69 -4.24
N ALA A 98 29.35 4.41 -3.57
CA ALA A 98 30.45 5.36 -3.47
C ALA A 98 31.36 5.26 -4.71
N GLY A 99 31.72 6.42 -5.28
CA GLY A 99 32.62 6.52 -6.43
C GLY A 99 31.95 6.27 -7.79
N ASN A 100 32.75 6.30 -8.85
CA ASN A 100 32.27 6.29 -10.24
C ASN A 100 32.25 4.87 -10.83
N THR A 101 31.77 3.90 -10.08
CA THR A 101 31.64 2.52 -10.55
C THR A 101 30.19 2.16 -10.80
N ASN A 102 29.95 1.27 -11.76
CA ASN A 102 28.60 0.84 -12.11
C ASN A 102 27.88 0.23 -10.89
N PHE A 103 26.58 0.50 -10.79
CA PHE A 103 25.72 -0.11 -9.78
C PHE A 103 25.58 -1.63 -10.02
N THR A 104 25.46 -2.36 -8.93
CA THR A 104 25.04 -3.77 -8.92
C THR A 104 23.73 -3.91 -8.14
N THR A 105 23.01 -5.02 -8.33
CA THR A 105 21.71 -5.26 -7.68
C THR A 105 21.77 -5.14 -6.14
N THR A 106 22.92 -5.44 -5.54
CA THR A 106 23.17 -5.31 -4.09
C THR A 106 23.19 -3.88 -3.57
N ASP A 107 23.35 -2.88 -4.44
CA ASP A 107 23.37 -1.46 -4.04
C ASP A 107 21.96 -0.87 -3.91
N CYS A 108 20.95 -1.63 -4.35
CA CYS A 108 19.59 -1.18 -4.54
C CYS A 108 18.69 -1.59 -3.38
N VAL A 109 17.82 -0.69 -2.96
CA VAL A 109 16.85 -0.91 -1.89
C VAL A 109 15.46 -0.51 -2.38
N PRO A 110 14.41 -1.32 -2.12
CA PRO A 110 13.05 -0.97 -2.51
C PRO A 110 12.59 0.31 -1.81
N VAL A 111 11.97 1.19 -2.60
CA VAL A 111 11.30 2.39 -2.14
C VAL A 111 9.87 1.99 -1.79
N GLY A 112 9.52 2.09 -0.51
CA GLY A 112 8.20 1.70 -0.03
C GLY A 112 7.06 2.53 -0.65
N ASP A 113 5.92 1.88 -0.88
CA ASP A 113 4.66 2.56 -1.16
C ASP A 113 4.30 3.44 0.04
N SER A 114 4.22 4.75 -0.17
CA SER A 114 3.70 5.68 0.83
C SER A 114 2.17 5.60 0.93
N THR A 115 1.58 4.41 0.81
CA THR A 115 0.21 4.16 1.27
C THR A 115 0.27 3.94 2.77
N ALA A 116 0.28 5.07 3.49
CA ALA A 116 -0.29 5.24 4.81
C ALA A 116 -0.26 4.00 5.74
N LEU A 117 0.66 4.00 6.70
CA LEU A 117 0.39 3.43 8.02
C LEU A 117 -0.76 4.21 8.68
N ILE A 118 -1.99 4.15 8.15
CA ILE A 118 -3.20 4.55 8.90
C ILE A 118 -3.76 3.40 9.73
N ASN A 119 -3.05 2.27 9.84
CA ASN A 119 -3.52 1.10 10.60
C ASN A 119 -2.66 0.68 11.78
N ARG A 120 -1.85 1.57 12.38
CA ARG A 120 -1.25 1.30 13.68
C ARG A 120 -1.10 2.57 14.52
N ALA A 121 -2.04 2.75 15.47
CA ALA A 121 -1.93 3.50 16.73
C ALA A 121 -3.03 4.56 17.07
N PHE A 122 -4.24 4.48 16.50
CA PHE A 122 -5.42 5.19 17.07
C PHE A 122 -6.30 4.30 17.98
N LEU A 123 -5.69 3.30 18.61
CA LEU A 123 -6.24 2.52 19.73
C LEU A 123 -5.04 2.44 20.70
N TYR A 124 -4.81 3.32 21.66
CA TYR A 124 -5.47 3.42 22.96
C TYR A 124 -4.99 4.71 23.69
N ALA A 125 -5.51 5.89 23.33
CA ALA A 125 -5.24 7.12 24.10
C ALA A 125 -6.50 7.78 24.68
N GLY A 126 -7.67 7.13 24.58
CA GLY A 126 -8.96 7.75 24.94
C GLY A 126 -9.82 7.02 25.98
N PHE A 127 -9.54 5.77 26.35
CA PHE A 127 -10.45 4.99 27.20
C PHE A 127 -9.74 4.19 28.30
N GLY A 128 -8.73 4.80 28.92
CA GLY A 128 -7.90 4.15 29.94
C GLY A 128 -8.09 4.62 31.38
N LEU A 129 -8.94 5.61 31.68
CA LEU A 129 -9.09 6.15 33.05
C LEU A 129 -10.52 6.59 33.46
N ILE A 130 -11.59 6.08 32.84
CA ILE A 130 -12.98 6.26 33.35
C ILE A 130 -13.68 4.90 33.51
N GLY A 131 -12.94 3.89 33.96
CA GLY A 131 -13.46 2.51 34.07
C GLY A 131 -13.08 1.75 35.34
N ILE A 132 -12.43 2.38 36.32
CA ILE A 132 -12.11 1.73 37.60
C ILE A 132 -12.44 2.67 38.76
N VAL A 133 -13.73 2.94 38.98
CA VAL A 133 -14.28 3.19 40.33
C VAL A 133 -15.73 2.69 40.40
N LEU A 134 -16.04 1.47 39.96
CA LEU A 134 -17.35 0.85 40.21
C LEU A 134 -17.23 -0.66 40.44
N SER A 135 -16.31 -1.08 41.29
CA SER A 135 -16.35 -2.43 41.88
C SER A 135 -15.87 -2.36 43.33
N GLY A 136 -16.76 -1.89 44.19
CA GLY A 136 -16.56 -1.87 45.64
C GLY A 136 -17.39 -0.76 46.25
N TRP A 137 -18.07 -1.08 47.34
CA TRP A 137 -18.94 -0.21 48.14
C TRP A 137 -20.36 -0.07 47.58
N GLY A 138 -21.12 -1.13 47.83
CA GLY A 138 -22.53 -0.95 48.13
C GLY A 138 -22.74 0.00 49.32
N ALA A 139 -23.95 0.54 49.36
CA ALA A 139 -24.54 1.43 50.36
C ALA A 139 -24.34 2.96 50.16
N ILE A 140 -25.50 3.64 50.11
CA ILE A 140 -25.74 5.09 50.29
C ILE A 140 -25.82 5.90 48.98
N VAL A 141 -26.90 5.68 48.24
CA VAL A 141 -27.51 6.70 47.38
C VAL A 141 -28.13 7.78 48.29
N ARG A 142 -27.51 8.97 48.39
CA ARG A 142 -28.20 10.17 48.90
C ARG A 142 -28.62 11.02 47.70
N ARG A 143 -29.93 11.06 47.43
CA ARG A 143 -30.67 11.68 46.30
C ARG A 143 -30.36 13.17 45.99
N ARG A 144 -29.34 13.79 46.57
CA ARG A 144 -29.06 15.24 46.44
C ARG A 144 -27.92 15.61 45.49
N LYS A 145 -27.21 14.66 44.86
CA LYS A 145 -26.07 14.97 43.98
C LYS A 145 -26.30 14.75 42.48
N ILE A 146 -27.43 14.16 42.07
CA ILE A 146 -27.76 13.90 40.65
C ILE A 146 -27.97 15.21 39.87
N VAL A 147 -28.60 16.22 40.49
CA VAL A 147 -28.87 17.52 39.84
C VAL A 147 -27.58 18.27 39.51
N VAL A 148 -26.55 18.19 40.35
CA VAL A 148 -25.25 18.85 40.12
C VAL A 148 -24.48 18.19 38.97
N VAL A 149 -24.57 16.85 38.85
CA VAL A 149 -23.94 16.11 37.75
C VAL A 149 -24.61 16.43 36.41
N ILE A 150 -25.94 16.52 36.36
CA ILE A 150 -26.67 16.91 35.14
C ILE A 150 -26.37 18.36 34.76
N ALA A 151 -26.30 19.28 35.72
CA ALA A 151 -25.97 20.69 35.45
C ALA A 151 -24.55 20.84 34.87
N LEU A 152 -23.56 20.11 35.38
CA LEU A 152 -22.18 20.14 34.86
C LEU A 152 -22.06 19.57 33.44
N LEU A 153 -22.84 18.54 33.10
CA LEU A 153 -22.86 17.96 31.75
C LEU A 153 -23.52 18.89 30.71
N MET A 154 -24.50 19.71 31.14
CA MET A 154 -25.12 20.71 30.26
C MET A 154 -24.20 21.91 29.99
N ILE A 155 -23.36 22.29 30.96
CA ILE A 155 -22.41 23.41 30.82
C ILE A 155 -21.23 23.03 29.90
N THR A 156 -20.73 21.79 29.94
CA THR A 156 -19.66 21.32 29.04
C THR A 156 -20.14 21.04 27.61
N GLY A 157 -21.43 20.73 27.41
CA GLY A 157 -22.02 20.50 26.09
C GLY A 157 -22.17 21.75 25.21
N MET A 158 -22.19 22.95 25.81
CA MET A 158 -22.44 24.20 25.07
C MET A 158 -21.16 24.93 24.59
N ALA A 159 -19.97 24.43 24.94
CA ALA A 159 -18.69 25.05 24.59
C ALA A 159 -18.01 24.48 23.31
N LEU A 160 -18.63 23.52 22.61
CA LEU A 160 -18.05 22.90 21.40
C LEU A 160 -18.64 23.41 20.08
N VAL A 161 -19.41 24.50 20.08
CA VAL A 161 -20.07 25.07 18.87
C VAL A 161 -19.36 26.32 18.32
N PHE A 162 -18.05 26.50 18.57
CA PHE A 162 -17.28 27.58 17.93
C PHE A 162 -15.94 27.10 17.39
N CYS A 163 -15.94 26.71 16.10
CA CYS A 163 -15.01 27.19 15.08
C CYS A 163 -15.27 26.43 13.76
N SER A 164 -16.29 26.85 13.03
CA SER A 164 -16.41 26.58 11.59
C SER A 164 -15.42 27.46 10.81
N GLY A 165 -14.12 27.20 11.02
CA GLY A 165 -13.04 27.71 10.18
C GLY A 165 -13.05 26.97 8.84
N ARG A 166 -13.85 27.47 7.90
CA ARG A 166 -13.97 26.97 6.53
C ARG A 166 -12.67 27.23 5.76
N SER A 167 -11.65 26.38 5.94
CA SER A 167 -10.48 26.34 5.05
C SER A 167 -10.89 25.73 3.71
N ARG A 168 -11.28 26.59 2.77
CA ARG A 168 -11.36 26.20 1.35
C ARG A 168 -9.95 26.17 0.76
N ARG A 169 -9.66 25.07 0.08
CA ARG A 169 -8.61 24.84 -0.93
C ARG A 169 -7.18 24.61 -0.43
N GLY A 170 -6.95 23.33 -0.13
CA GLY A 170 -5.88 22.56 -0.76
C GLY A 170 -6.35 21.12 -0.77
N GLY A 171 -7.05 20.69 -1.82
CA GLY A 171 -7.17 19.24 -2.04
C GLY A 171 -5.76 18.67 -2.10
N PRO A 172 -5.52 17.39 -1.76
CA PRO A 172 -4.23 16.80 -2.03
C PRO A 172 -4.00 16.96 -3.53
N THR A 173 -3.14 17.90 -3.92
CA THR A 173 -2.36 17.72 -5.12
C THR A 173 -1.66 16.40 -4.86
N VAL A 174 -2.21 15.32 -5.40
CA VAL A 174 -1.47 14.08 -5.60
C VAL A 174 -0.34 14.52 -6.49
N SER A 175 0.76 14.96 -5.89
CA SER A 175 1.95 15.21 -6.65
C SER A 175 2.29 13.86 -7.25
N ASN A 176 2.34 13.76 -8.58
CA ASN A 176 2.87 12.62 -9.31
C ASN A 176 4.38 12.51 -9.04
N GLU A 177 4.79 12.62 -7.78
CA GLU A 177 6.12 12.80 -7.29
C GLU A 177 6.35 11.75 -6.21
N VAL A 178 7.33 10.88 -6.47
CA VAL A 178 7.82 9.92 -5.51
C VAL A 178 9.02 10.53 -4.79
N ARG A 179 9.08 10.34 -3.47
CA ARG A 179 10.17 10.85 -2.63
C ARG A 179 10.85 9.72 -1.90
N SER A 180 12.17 9.81 -1.79
CA SER A 180 12.94 8.89 -0.98
C SER A 180 14.12 9.56 -0.31
N THR A 181 14.15 9.53 1.03
CA THR A 181 15.23 10.10 1.82
C THR A 181 16.34 9.09 2.07
N VAL A 182 17.58 9.56 2.00
CA VAL A 182 18.79 8.86 2.39
C VAL A 182 19.54 9.75 3.36
N SER A 183 19.93 9.23 4.52
CA SER A 183 20.70 9.95 5.52
C SER A 183 22.00 9.21 5.84
N GLY A 184 22.97 9.90 6.43
CA GLY A 184 24.23 9.30 6.88
C GLY A 184 25.21 9.01 5.75
N LEU A 185 25.06 9.67 4.60
CA LEU A 185 26.07 9.62 3.54
C LEU A 185 27.37 10.25 4.04
N ARG A 186 28.51 9.66 3.66
CA ARG A 186 29.82 10.25 3.96
C ARG A 186 29.99 11.53 3.16
N SER A 187 30.50 12.58 3.79
CA SER A 187 30.96 13.76 3.05
C SER A 187 32.13 13.37 2.17
N GLY A 188 31.98 13.59 0.86
CA GLY A 188 33.08 13.49 -0.11
C GLY A 188 34.01 14.69 -0.01
#